data_AF-A0A2H6NFT6-F1
#
_entry.id   AF-A0A2H6NFT6-F1
#
_cell.length_a   1.000
_cell.length_b   1.000
_cell.length_c   1.000
_cell.angle_alpha   90.00
_cell.angle_beta   90.00
_cell.angle_gamma   90.00
#
_symmetry.space_group_name_H-M   'P 1'
#
loop_
_entity.id
_entity.type
_entity.pdbx_description
1 polymer ?
#
loop_
_entity_poly.entity_id
_entity_poly.type
_entity_poly.pdbx_seq_one_letter_code
_entity_poly.pdbx_strand_id
1 'polypeptide(L)'
;ATQRLGLPVIDLFTTPLNAQLPYFISRYPSQGAEDVNALRCQWPPRLLYVFPPLPVIPKLIQKLLEERAELLLVAPYWPRRTWFVDLRDLATEPPWRIRASLTLLSQGPVLH
;
A
#
# COMPACT_ATOMS: atom_id res chain seq x y z
N ALA A 1 -2.19 5.46 18.53
CA ALA A 1 -1.29 4.85 17.52
C ALA A 1 -1.32 5.60 16.19
N THR A 2 -2.50 6.01 15.71
CA THR A 2 -2.72 6.67 14.41
C THR A 2 -1.96 7.99 14.21
N GLN A 3 -1.77 8.79 15.26
CA GLN A 3 -1.08 10.10 15.14
C GLN A 3 0.39 10.00 14.69
N ARG A 4 1.05 8.85 14.84
CA ARG A 4 2.48 8.70 14.52
C ARG A 4 2.76 8.37 13.06
N LEU A 5 1.86 7.66 12.38
CA LEU A 5 2.05 7.16 11.01
C LEU A 5 1.28 7.99 9.97
N GLY A 6 0.62 9.07 10.41
CA GLY A 6 -0.28 9.85 9.60
C GLY A 6 -1.68 9.24 9.46
N LEU A 7 -2.54 9.95 8.73
CA LEU A 7 -3.92 9.58 8.46
C LEU A 7 -4.10 9.38 6.95
N PRO A 8 -3.86 8.17 6.42
CA PRO A 8 -4.08 7.91 5.00
C PRO A 8 -5.56 8.04 4.65
N VAL A 9 -5.84 8.50 3.43
CA VAL A 9 -7.20 8.79 2.99
C VAL A 9 -7.79 7.76 2.04
N ILE A 10 -6.95 7.03 1.29
CA ILE A 10 -7.37 6.04 0.29
C ILE A 10 -6.53 4.77 0.42
N ASP A 11 -7.16 3.60 0.36
CA ASP A 11 -6.52 2.28 0.29
C ASP A 11 -6.32 1.84 -1.16
N LEU A 12 -5.07 1.72 -1.61
CA LEU A 12 -4.74 1.53 -3.03
C LEU A 12 -4.80 0.08 -3.54
N PHE A 13 -4.74 -0.92 -2.66
CA PHE A 13 -4.57 -2.33 -3.07
C PHE A 13 -5.54 -3.24 -2.35
N THR A 14 -6.83 -3.02 -2.58
CA THR A 14 -7.86 -3.72 -1.81
C THR A 14 -9.08 -4.12 -2.63
N THR A 15 -10.04 -4.76 -1.97
CA THR A 15 -11.38 -5.07 -2.48
C THR A 15 -12.41 -4.51 -1.49
N PRO A 16 -13.70 -4.42 -1.85
CA PRO A 16 -14.73 -3.99 -0.91
C PRO A 16 -14.81 -4.83 0.38
N LEU A 17 -14.34 -6.09 0.34
CA LEU A 17 -14.38 -7.02 1.47
C LEU A 17 -13.26 -6.80 2.49
N ASN A 18 -12.15 -6.17 2.10
CA ASN A 18 -10.96 -6.04 2.94
C ASN A 18 -10.34 -4.63 2.93
N ALA A 19 -11.09 -3.63 2.46
CA ALA A 19 -10.70 -2.23 2.51
C ALA A 19 -10.43 -1.79 3.95
N GLN A 20 -9.28 -1.18 4.19
CA GLN A 20 -8.91 -0.63 5.49
C GLN A 20 -9.43 0.80 5.68
N LEU A 21 -9.85 1.44 4.59
CA LEU A 21 -10.35 2.81 4.55
C LEU A 21 -11.68 2.88 3.78
N PRO A 22 -12.54 3.87 4.07
CA PRO A 22 -13.82 4.03 3.36
C PRO A 22 -13.65 4.31 1.86
N TYR A 23 -12.57 5.02 1.49
CA TYR A 23 -12.21 5.27 0.10
C TYR A 23 -11.10 4.32 -0.32
N PHE A 24 -11.27 3.68 -1.48
CA PHE A 24 -10.32 2.67 -1.93
C PHE A 24 -10.31 2.49 -3.44
N ILE A 25 -9.22 1.90 -3.93
CA ILE A 25 -9.03 1.52 -5.33
C ILE A 25 -8.92 -0.01 -5.39
N SER A 26 -9.65 -0.61 -6.32
CA SER A 26 -9.63 -2.06 -6.53
C SER A 26 -8.93 -2.46 -7.81
N ARG A 27 -8.40 -3.69 -7.88
CA ARG A 27 -7.72 -4.19 -9.09
C ARG A 27 -8.65 -4.22 -10.32
N TYR A 28 -9.92 -4.54 -10.11
CA TYR A 28 -10.97 -4.63 -11.12
C TYR A 28 -12.14 -3.71 -10.73
N PRO A 29 -13.05 -3.36 -11.66
CA PRO A 29 -14.27 -2.63 -11.32
C PRO A 29 -15.00 -3.32 -10.17
N SER A 30 -15.27 -2.58 -9.09
CA SER A 30 -15.99 -3.09 -7.94
C SER A 30 -16.87 -2.00 -7.34
N GLN A 31 -17.94 -2.40 -6.67
CA GLN A 31 -18.88 -1.47 -6.07
C GLN A 31 -18.18 -0.66 -4.96
N GLY A 32 -18.28 0.67 -5.04
CA GLY A 32 -17.71 1.58 -4.04
C GLY A 32 -16.22 1.87 -4.21
N ALA A 33 -15.55 1.30 -5.22
CA ALA A 33 -14.18 1.70 -5.55
C ALA A 33 -14.17 3.06 -6.25
N GLU A 34 -13.22 3.92 -5.85
CA GLU A 34 -12.98 5.24 -6.44
C GLU A 34 -12.41 5.13 -7.85
N ASP A 35 -11.60 4.09 -8.10
CA ASP A 35 -11.00 3.83 -9.41
C ASP A 35 -10.63 2.34 -9.53
N VAL A 36 -10.09 1.98 -10.69
CA VAL A 36 -9.61 0.66 -11.04
C VAL A 36 -8.10 0.70 -11.27
N ASN A 37 -7.39 -0.24 -10.66
CA ASN A 37 -5.95 -0.45 -10.80
C ASN A 37 -5.13 0.78 -10.38
N ALA A 38 -4.71 0.80 -9.11
CA ALA A 38 -3.92 1.88 -8.53
C ALA A 38 -2.59 2.15 -9.24
N LEU A 39 -2.04 1.22 -10.04
CA LEU A 39 -0.80 1.45 -10.80
C LEU A 39 -1.04 2.18 -12.13
N ARG A 40 -2.30 2.45 -12.49
CA ARG A 40 -2.68 3.13 -13.74
C ARG A 40 -3.42 4.44 -13.52
N CYS A 41 -4.17 4.58 -12.43
CA CYS A 41 -4.84 5.83 -12.08
C CYS A 41 -3.85 6.90 -11.61
N GLN A 42 -4.27 8.16 -11.60
CA GLN A 42 -3.53 9.23 -10.94
C GLN A 42 -3.72 9.14 -9.43
N TRP A 43 -2.66 9.37 -8.65
CA TRP A 43 -2.79 9.47 -7.21
C TRP A 43 -3.05 10.91 -6.76
N PRO A 44 -3.97 11.14 -5.80
CA PRO A 44 -4.16 12.47 -5.26
C PRO A 44 -2.94 12.86 -4.40
N PRO A 45 -2.64 14.16 -4.26
CA PRO A 45 -1.54 14.66 -3.42
C PRO A 45 -1.91 14.60 -1.94
N ARG A 46 -2.11 13.39 -1.41
CA ARG A 46 -2.45 13.09 -0.01
C ARG A 46 -1.69 11.83 0.42
N LEU A 47 -1.67 11.56 1.73
CA LEU A 47 -1.14 10.31 2.27
C LEU A 47 -2.05 9.13 1.87
N LEU A 48 -1.47 8.07 1.30
CA LEU A 48 -2.20 6.90 0.80
C LEU A 48 -1.80 5.64 1.56
N TYR A 49 -2.76 4.75 1.81
CA TYR A 49 -2.48 3.45 2.43
C TYR A 49 -2.18 2.40 1.36
N VAL A 50 -1.11 1.64 1.56
CA VAL A 50 -0.60 0.70 0.56
C VAL A 50 -0.22 -0.63 1.22
N PHE A 51 -0.96 -1.69 0.91
CA PHE A 51 -0.58 -3.06 1.23
C PHE A 51 -0.56 -3.91 -0.06
N PRO A 52 0.47 -3.78 -0.89
CA PRO A 52 0.46 -4.20 -2.29
C PRO A 52 0.83 -5.67 -2.47
N PRO A 53 0.29 -6.39 -3.47
CA PRO A 53 0.78 -7.71 -3.81
C PRO A 53 2.29 -7.70 -4.08
N LEU A 54 3.01 -8.69 -3.54
CA LEU A 54 4.47 -8.73 -3.63
C LEU A 54 5.05 -8.56 -5.05
N PRO A 55 4.47 -9.18 -6.11
CA PRO A 55 5.03 -9.06 -7.46
C PRO A 55 4.98 -7.63 -8.01
N VAL A 56 4.13 -6.76 -7.48
CA VAL A 56 3.93 -5.40 -8.02
C VAL A 56 4.70 -4.32 -7.26
N ILE A 57 5.38 -4.66 -6.16
CA ILE A 57 6.16 -3.69 -5.36
C ILE A 57 7.19 -2.92 -6.21
N PRO A 58 7.98 -3.54 -7.11
CA PRO A 58 8.93 -2.77 -7.93
C PRO A 58 8.25 -1.70 -8.79
N LYS A 59 7.09 -2.02 -9.38
CA LYS A 59 6.32 -1.08 -10.19
C LYS A 59 5.66 0.02 -9.36
N LEU A 60 5.22 -0.32 -8.15
CA LEU A 60 4.72 0.65 -7.18
C LEU A 60 5.82 1.68 -6.82
N ILE A 61 7.06 1.23 -6.59
CA ILE A 61 8.20 2.11 -6.27
C ILE A 61 8.49 3.07 -7.43
N GLN A 62 8.46 2.58 -8.67
CA GLN A 62 8.63 3.45 -9.85
C GLN A 62 7.57 4.55 -9.87
N LYS A 63 6.29 4.19 -9.71
CA LYS A 63 5.19 5.16 -9.69
C LYS A 63 5.27 6.15 -8.52
N LEU A 64 5.66 5.67 -7.33
CA LEU A 64 5.94 6.51 -6.17
C LEU A 64 6.95 7.62 -6.49
N LEU A 65 8.05 7.27 -7.17
CA LEU A 65 9.08 8.22 -7.56
C LEU A 65 8.61 9.19 -8.64
N GLU A 66 7.89 8.68 -9.65
CA GLU A 66 7.35 9.46 -10.77
C GLU A 66 6.34 10.52 -10.29
N GLU A 67 5.40 10.13 -9.41
CA GLU A 67 4.34 11.01 -8.92
C GLU A 67 4.73 11.79 -7.65
N ARG A 68 5.90 11.49 -7.07
CA ARG A 68 6.38 12.08 -5.80
C ARG A 68 5.33 11.96 -4.69
N ALA A 69 4.69 10.81 -4.62
CA ALA A 69 3.58 10.57 -3.69
C ALA A 69 4.05 10.27 -2.27
N GLU A 70 3.14 10.39 -1.30
CA GLU A 70 3.38 10.05 0.09
C GLU A 70 2.55 8.82 0.47
N LEU A 71 3.21 7.77 0.96
CA LEU A 71 2.58 6.47 1.20
C LEU A 71 2.81 5.99 2.63
N LEU A 72 1.74 5.54 3.29
CA LEU A 72 1.81 4.63 4.43
C LEU A 72 1.82 3.20 3.89
N LEU A 73 3.02 2.64 3.75
CA LEU A 73 3.23 1.35 3.11
C LEU A 73 3.46 0.23 4.13
N VAL A 74 2.70 -0.85 3.99
CA VAL A 74 2.87 -2.11 4.72
C VAL A 74 3.49 -3.15 3.79
N ALA A 75 4.60 -3.75 4.21
CA ALA A 75 5.25 -4.83 3.48
C ALA A 75 5.96 -5.80 4.44
N PRO A 76 6.21 -7.06 4.01
CA PRO A 76 7.00 -7.99 4.81
C PRO A 76 8.42 -7.47 5.05
N TYR A 77 8.94 -7.72 6.26
CA TYR A 77 10.31 -7.35 6.61
C TYR A 77 11.32 -8.34 6.01
N TRP A 78 11.74 -8.12 4.76
CA TRP A 78 12.66 -9.00 4.02
C TRP A 78 13.92 -8.28 3.51
N PRO A 79 14.93 -8.03 4.37
CA PRO A 79 16.14 -7.27 4.03
C PRO A 79 16.97 -7.77 2.85
N ARG A 80 16.77 -9.04 2.44
CA ARG A 80 17.48 -9.65 1.30
C ARG A 80 16.80 -9.37 -0.05
N ARG A 81 15.62 -8.76 -0.08
CA ARG A 81 14.94 -8.38 -1.32
C ARG A 81 15.39 -6.99 -1.75
N THR A 82 15.67 -6.81 -3.04
CA THR A 82 16.06 -5.51 -3.61
C THR A 82 15.01 -4.44 -3.32
N TRP A 83 13.73 -4.73 -3.57
CA TRP A 83 12.64 -3.79 -3.27
C TRP A 83 12.55 -3.38 -1.79
N PHE A 84 13.04 -4.20 -0.86
CA PHE A 84 13.04 -3.83 0.56
C PHE A 84 14.11 -2.79 0.84
N VAL A 85 15.29 -2.95 0.23
CA VAL A 85 16.38 -1.97 0.30
C VAL A 85 15.90 -0.63 -0.28
N ASP A 86 15.26 -0.67 -1.45
CA ASP A 86 14.69 0.53 -2.08
C ASP A 86 13.68 1.23 -1.15
N LEU A 87 12.73 0.49 -0.59
CA LEU A 87 11.73 1.06 0.34
C LEU A 87 12.36 1.62 1.60
N ARG A 88 13.38 0.96 2.15
CA ARG A 88 14.11 1.45 3.33
C ARG A 88 14.81 2.77 3.03
N ASP A 89 15.44 2.88 1.86
CA ASP A 89 16.20 4.08 1.49
C ASP A 89 15.27 5.25 1.12
N LEU A 90 14.03 4.96 0.69
CA LEU A 90 12.97 5.94 0.45
C LEU A 90 12.17 6.32 1.70
N ALA A 91 12.27 5.53 2.78
CA ALA A 91 11.47 5.76 3.99
C ALA A 91 11.90 7.05 4.70
N THR A 92 10.92 7.90 5.01
CA THR A 92 11.13 9.13 5.80
C THR A 92 11.27 8.85 7.30
N GLU A 93 10.81 7.69 7.76
CA GLU A 93 10.82 7.24 9.15
C GLU A 93 11.30 5.79 9.23
N PRO A 94 11.93 5.36 10.35
CA PRO A 94 12.32 3.97 10.54
C PRO A 94 11.12 3.01 10.43
N PRO A 95 11.27 1.85 9.75
CA PRO A 95 10.16 0.92 9.55
C PRO A 95 9.62 0.42 10.89
N TRP A 96 8.32 0.55 11.08
CA TRP A 96 7.66 0.09 12.30
C TRP A 96 7.28 -1.39 12.19
N ARG A 97 7.75 -2.20 13.15
CA ARG A 97 7.44 -3.63 13.19
C ARG A 97 6.11 -3.87 13.90
N ILE A 98 5.15 -4.44 13.16
CA ILE A 98 3.88 -4.89 13.72
C ILE A 98 4.11 -6.18 14.52
N ARG A 99 3.61 -6.25 15.76
CA ARG A 99 3.75 -7.43 16.62
C ARG A 99 2.87 -8.57 16.10
N ALA A 100 3.44 -9.77 15.97
CA ALA A 100 2.78 -10.94 15.37
C ALA A 100 1.47 -11.38 16.07
N SER A 101 1.26 -11.01 17.34
CA SER A 101 0.09 -11.40 18.13
C SER A 101 -1.20 -10.61 17.79
N LEU A 102 -1.18 -9.72 16.80
CA LEU A 102 -2.26 -8.77 16.53
C LEU A 102 -2.79 -8.72 15.09
N THR A 103 -2.29 -9.55 14.16
CA THR A 103 -2.59 -9.33 12.73
C THR A 103 -2.84 -10.58 11.92
N LEU A 104 -4.08 -10.70 11.41
CA LEU A 104 -4.42 -11.43 10.20
C LEU A 104 -4.51 -10.43 9.03
N LEU A 105 -3.37 -9.84 8.64
CA LEU A 105 -3.30 -9.04 7.41
C LEU A 105 -3.26 -10.00 6.24
N SER A 106 -4.43 -10.32 5.68
CA SER A 106 -4.52 -11.11 4.46
C SER A 106 -4.74 -10.19 3.27
N GLN A 107 -3.84 -10.30 2.28
CA GLN A 107 -4.29 -10.09 0.92
C GLN A 107 -5.22 -11.25 0.63
N GLY A 108 -6.47 -10.97 0.28
CA GLY A 108 -7.41 -12.00 -0.19
C GLY A 108 -6.77 -12.84 -1.30
N PRO A 109 -7.35 -14.00 -1.66
CA PRO A 109 -6.73 -14.93 -2.58
C PRO A 109 -6.22 -14.21 -3.84
N VAL A 110 -4.91 -14.30 -4.07
CA VAL A 110 -4.30 -13.89 -5.33
C VAL A 110 -4.74 -14.94 -6.36
N LEU A 111 -5.93 -14.76 -6.92
CA LEU A 111 -6.35 -15.54 -8.07
C LEU A 111 -5.47 -15.11 -9.24
N HIS A 112 -4.56 -16.01 -9.63
CA HIS A 112 -3.77 -15.90 -10.86
C HIS A 112 -4.66 -16.08 -12.08
#